data_AF-A0ABD5SHL1-F1
#
_entry.id   AF-A0ABD5SHL1-F1
#
_cell.length_a   1.000
_cell.length_b   1.000
_cell.length_c   1.000
_cell.angle_alpha   90.00
_cell.angle_beta   90.00
_cell.angle_gamma   90.00
#
_symmetry.space_group_name_H-M   'P 1'
#
loop_
_entity.id
_entity.type
_entity.pdbx_description
1 polymer ?
#
loop_
_entity_poly.entity_id
_entity_poly.type
_entity_poly.pdbx_seq_one_letter_code
_entity_poly.pdbx_strand_id
1 'polypeptide(L)'
;DRVGIDRASVIVDVPSRPGLKESASTVVVDGVPQRLEDASELVSGLRAAERRRWTLGVYCPEEHVEDVRDAATDVLGIRSLGRPT
;
A
#
# COMPACT_ATOMS: atom_id res chain seq x y z
N ASP A 1 7.91 1.12 24.72
CA ASP A 1 6.93 0.59 25.71
C ASP A 1 6.64 -0.90 25.51
N ARG A 2 5.81 -1.31 24.55
CA ARG A 2 5.36 -2.73 24.43
C ARG A 2 6.48 -3.76 24.23
N VAL A 3 7.53 -3.40 23.50
CA VAL A 3 8.67 -4.29 23.14
C VAL A 3 9.95 -3.90 23.89
N GLY A 4 9.89 -2.88 24.76
CA GLY A 4 11.07 -2.43 25.52
C GLY A 4 12.18 -1.75 24.71
N ILE A 5 11.98 -1.49 23.42
CA ILE A 5 12.95 -0.80 22.55
C ILE A 5 12.70 0.71 22.47
N ASP A 6 13.75 1.45 22.11
CA ASP A 6 13.65 2.88 21.87
C ASP A 6 12.72 3.19 20.70
N ARG A 7 11.90 4.24 20.85
CA ARG A 7 10.89 4.60 19.83
C ARG A 7 11.54 5.08 18.54
N ALA A 8 12.70 5.74 18.61
CA ALA A 8 13.40 6.20 17.42
C ALA A 8 14.01 5.05 16.62
N SER A 9 14.12 3.85 17.21
CA SER A 9 14.52 2.63 16.50
C SER A 9 13.39 2.00 15.69
N VAL A 10 12.15 2.49 15.78
CA VAL A 10 11.02 1.97 14.99
C VAL A 10 10.55 3.03 13.99
N ILE A 11 10.52 2.67 12.72
CA ILE A 11 10.06 3.55 11.64
C ILE A 11 8.77 2.97 11.07
N VAL A 12 7.74 3.80 10.99
CA VAL A 12 6.50 3.49 10.28
C VAL A 12 6.47 4.29 8.99
N ASP A 13 6.53 3.59 7.85
CA ASP A 13 6.39 4.21 6.54
C ASP A 13 4.93 4.14 6.10
N VAL A 14 4.33 5.33 5.92
CA VAL A 14 2.95 5.52 5.51
C VAL A 14 2.93 6.16 4.13
N PRO A 15 3.15 5.39 3.05
CA PRO A 15 3.16 5.94 1.71
C PRO A 15 1.80 6.55 1.37
N SER A 16 1.81 7.70 0.70
CA SER A 16 0.59 8.31 0.16
C SER A 16 -0.12 7.36 -0.80
N ARG A 17 -1.44 7.49 -0.91
CA ARG A 17 -2.25 6.67 -1.82
C ARG A 17 -1.69 6.75 -3.25
N PRO A 18 -1.44 5.62 -3.93
CA PRO A 18 -0.96 5.63 -5.31
C PRO A 18 -2.00 6.30 -6.19
N GLY A 19 -1.54 7.29 -6.96
CA GLY A 19 -2.33 7.98 -7.97
C GLY A 19 -1.67 7.81 -9.32
N LEU A 20 -2.45 7.49 -10.34
CA LEU A 20 -1.97 7.41 -11.70
C LEU A 20 -2.43 8.69 -12.43
N LYS A 21 -1.56 9.69 -12.55
CA LYS A 21 -1.92 11.05 -12.99
C LYS A 21 -2.67 11.08 -14.33
N GLU A 22 -2.30 10.21 -15.26
CA GLU A 22 -2.86 10.16 -16.62
C GLU A 22 -4.23 9.50 -16.73
N SER A 23 -4.63 8.73 -15.72
CA SER A 23 -5.94 8.06 -15.76
C SER A 23 -7.12 8.98 -15.47
N ALA A 24 -6.86 10.18 -14.94
CA ALA A 24 -7.84 11.26 -14.91
C ALA A 24 -8.03 11.95 -16.28
N SER A 25 -7.20 11.64 -17.28
CA SER A 25 -7.34 12.19 -18.62
C SER A 25 -8.62 11.72 -19.29
N THR A 26 -9.26 12.63 -20.00
CA THR A 26 -10.45 12.33 -20.84
C THR A 26 -9.98 11.95 -22.24
N VAL A 27 -10.48 10.83 -22.75
CA VAL A 27 -10.26 10.34 -24.12
C VAL A 27 -11.59 10.26 -24.85
N VAL A 28 -11.57 10.27 -26.19
CA VAL A 28 -12.78 10.13 -27.00
C VAL A 28 -12.78 8.75 -27.63
N VAL A 29 -13.82 7.97 -27.37
CA VAL A 29 -14.04 6.64 -27.97
C VAL A 29 -15.37 6.70 -28.70
N ASP A 30 -15.37 6.38 -29.99
CA ASP A 30 -16.57 6.45 -30.86
C ASP A 30 -17.33 7.79 -30.78
N GLY A 31 -16.59 8.89 -30.60
CA GLY A 31 -17.15 10.25 -30.49
C GLY A 31 -17.67 10.63 -29.09
N VAL A 32 -17.61 9.72 -28.11
CA VAL A 32 -18.04 9.97 -26.74
C VAL A 32 -16.83 10.22 -25.83
N PRO A 33 -16.77 11.35 -25.10
CA PRO A 33 -15.77 11.57 -24.07
C PRO A 33 -15.94 10.58 -22.91
N GLN A 34 -14.86 9.88 -22.57
CA GLN A 34 -14.78 8.90 -21.50
C GLN A 34 -13.48 9.13 -20.71
N ARG A 35 -13.46 8.73 -19.43
CA ARG A 35 -12.20 8.74 -18.67
C ARG A 35 -11.32 7.59 -19.15
N LEU A 36 -10.02 7.81 -19.26
CA LEU A 36 -9.09 6.79 -19.76
C LEU A 36 -9.15 5.49 -18.94
N GLU A 37 -9.41 5.59 -17.63
CA GLU A 37 -9.58 4.42 -16.77
C GLU A 37 -10.83 3.57 -17.08
N ASP A 38 -11.90 4.20 -17.59
CA ASP A 38 -13.15 3.52 -17.93
C ASP A 38 -13.10 2.93 -19.35
N ALA A 39 -12.30 3.54 -20.23
CA ALA A 39 -12.14 3.12 -21.62
C ALA A 39 -11.02 2.08 -21.83
N SER A 40 -10.13 1.86 -20.86
CA SER A 40 -8.94 1.00 -21.01
C SER A 40 -8.80 -0.04 -19.89
N GLU A 41 -8.98 -1.31 -20.27
CA GLU A 41 -8.73 -2.45 -19.37
C GLU A 41 -7.29 -2.48 -18.85
N LEU A 42 -6.31 -2.09 -19.68
CA LEU A 42 -4.89 -2.01 -19.28
C LEU A 42 -4.69 -1.02 -18.14
N VAL A 43 -5.25 0.19 -18.27
CA VAL A 43 -5.11 1.26 -17.26
C VAL A 43 -5.80 0.85 -15.96
N SER A 44 -6.98 0.22 -16.07
CA SER A 44 -7.68 -0.37 -14.93
C SER A 44 -6.85 -1.47 -14.23
N GLY A 45 -6.23 -2.36 -15.02
CA GLY A 45 -5.35 -3.42 -14.52
C GLY A 45 -4.10 -2.87 -13.82
N LEU A 46 -3.43 -1.88 -14.40
CA LEU A 46 -2.25 -1.23 -13.83
C LEU A 46 -2.57 -0.56 -12.50
N ARG A 47 -3.66 0.21 -12.43
CA ARG A 47 -4.13 0.82 -11.18
C ARG A 47 -4.43 -0.21 -10.10
N ALA A 48 -5.06 -1.32 -10.48
CA ALA A 48 -5.30 -2.41 -9.55
C ALA A 48 -3.98 -2.98 -9.05
N ALA A 49 -2.99 -3.20 -9.91
CA ALA A 49 -1.67 -3.68 -9.51
C ALA A 49 -0.93 -2.70 -8.59
N GLU A 50 -1.00 -1.39 -8.84
CA GLU A 50 -0.44 -0.38 -7.94
C GLU A 50 -1.08 -0.42 -6.54
N ARG A 51 -2.41 -0.52 -6.47
CA ARG A 51 -3.11 -0.66 -5.18
C ARG A 51 -2.73 -1.95 -4.45
N ARG A 52 -2.55 -3.06 -5.18
CA ARG A 52 -2.12 -4.34 -4.59
C ARG A 52 -0.72 -4.26 -3.98
N ARG A 53 0.18 -3.52 -4.62
CA ARG A 53 1.57 -3.32 -4.16
C ARG A 53 1.70 -2.25 -3.09
N TRP A 54 0.65 -1.46 -2.86
CA TRP A 54 0.67 -0.39 -1.87
C TRP A 54 0.51 -0.97 -0.48
N THR A 55 1.61 -0.98 0.26
CA THR A 55 1.69 -1.48 1.62
C THR A 55 2.30 -0.42 2.54
N LEU A 56 1.82 -0.37 3.77
CA LEU A 56 2.51 0.31 4.87
C LEU A 56 3.67 -0.57 5.35
N GLY A 57 4.78 0.04 5.74
CA GLY A 57 5.95 -0.64 6.30
C GLY A 57 6.14 -0.32 7.78
N VAL A 58 6.57 -1.31 8.57
CA VAL A 58 7.09 -1.12 9.93
C VAL A 58 8.47 -1.73 9.98
N TYR A 59 9.46 -0.93 10.37
CA TYR A 59 10.87 -1.29 10.37
C TYR A 59 11.47 -1.10 11.75
N CYS A 60 12.35 -2.02 12.14
CA CYS A 60 13.08 -2.02 13.41
C CYS A 60 14.41 -2.76 13.24
N PRO A 61 15.31 -2.74 14.25
CA PRO A 61 16.46 -3.63 14.29
C PRO A 61 16.05 -5.10 14.12
N GLU A 62 16.93 -5.89 13.49
CA GLU A 62 16.65 -7.26 13.08
C GLU A 62 16.27 -8.16 14.26
N GLU A 63 16.94 -7.97 15.40
CA GLU A 63 16.74 -8.72 16.63
C GLU A 63 15.34 -8.53 17.25
N HIS A 64 14.59 -7.53 16.80
CA HIS A 64 13.27 -7.18 17.33
C HIS A 64 12.12 -7.38 16.35
N VAL A 65 12.39 -7.93 15.16
CA VAL A 65 11.38 -8.05 14.09
C VAL A 65 10.14 -8.83 14.54
N GLU A 66 10.30 -9.90 15.31
CA GLU A 66 9.17 -10.72 15.75
C GLU A 66 8.28 -9.98 16.75
N ASP A 67 8.88 -9.43 17.79
CA ASP A 67 8.16 -8.69 18.83
C ASP A 67 7.47 -7.43 18.26
N VAL A 68 8.15 -6.71 17.37
CA VAL A 68 7.61 -5.51 16.72
C VAL A 68 6.50 -5.88 15.74
N ARG A 69 6.63 -6.98 14.99
CA ARG A 69 5.56 -7.48 14.12
C ARG A 69 4.30 -7.77 14.92
N ASP A 70 4.42 -8.47 16.03
CA ASP A 70 3.27 -8.88 16.83
C ASP A 70 2.60 -7.66 17.49
N ALA A 71 3.41 -6.74 18.04
CA ALA A 71 2.92 -5.48 18.59
C ALA A 71 2.25 -4.58 17.53
N ALA A 72 2.85 -4.45 16.35
CA ALA A 72 2.30 -3.65 15.25
C ALA A 72 1.01 -4.25 14.70
N THR A 73 0.93 -5.58 14.59
CA THR A 73 -0.27 -6.30 14.15
C THR A 73 -1.44 -6.01 15.08
N ASP A 74 -1.22 -6.06 16.39
CA ASP A 74 -2.23 -5.73 17.40
C ASP A 74 -2.64 -4.24 17.34
N VAL A 75 -1.67 -3.33 17.37
CA VAL A 75 -1.94 -1.88 17.41
C VAL A 75 -2.61 -1.37 16.13
N LEU A 76 -2.20 -1.87 14.97
CA LEU A 76 -2.74 -1.45 13.66
C LEU A 76 -3.99 -2.25 13.27
N GLY A 77 -4.42 -3.22 14.08
CA GLY A 77 -5.58 -4.08 13.78
C GLY A 77 -5.40 -4.89 12.49
N ILE A 78 -4.15 -5.22 12.13
CA ILE A 78 -3.85 -5.96 10.91
C ILE A 78 -4.24 -7.42 11.15
N ARG A 79 -5.13 -7.96 10.32
CA ARG A 79 -5.31 -9.41 10.27
C ARG A 79 -4.14 -9.98 9.49
N SER A 80 -3.31 -10.80 10.14
CA SER A 80 -2.22 -11.52 9.49
C SER A 80 -2.79 -12.34 8.33
N LEU A 81 -2.66 -11.80 7.12
CA LEU A 81 -2.67 -12.60 5.91
C LEU A 81 -1.25 -13.13 5.84
N GLY A 82 -1.07 -14.45 6.05
CA GLY A 82 0.25 -15.07 6.02
C GLY A 82 1.07 -14.60 4.81
N ARG A 83 2.39 -14.52 4.97
CA ARG A 83 3.31 -14.08 3.91
C ARG A 83 2.95 -14.77 2.59
N PRO A 84 2.60 -14.03 1.52
CA PRO A 84 2.45 -14.66 0.22
C PRO A 84 3.80 -15.28 -0.15
N THR A 85 3.81 -16.61 -0.26
CA THR A 85 4.94 -17.42 -0.74
C THR A 85 5.23 -17.16 -2.19
#